data_AF-A0A502EC14-F1
#
_entry.id   AF-A0A502EC14-F1
#
_cell.length_a   1.000
_cell.length_b   1.000
_cell.length_c   1.000
_cell.angle_alpha   90.00
_cell.angle_beta   90.00
_cell.angle_gamma   90.00
#
_symmetry.space_group_name_H-M   'P 1'
#
loop_
_entity.id
_entity.type
_entity.pdbx_description
1 polymer ?
#
loop_
_entity_poly.entity_id
_entity_poly.type
_entity_poly.pdbx_seq_one_letter_code
_entity_poly.pdbx_strand_id
1 'polypeptide(L)'
;VHAVLVLDQAGWHGSRQLRVPDNVTLVPLPPYAPELNPVERVWLHLRERFLSHRLLNSNAAIVDACCQAWNALTPERLQSLTNYPWIRKVTS
;
A
#
# COMPACT_ATOMS: atom_id res chain seq x y z
N VAL A 1 18.50 -7.69 7.34
CA VAL A 1 17.12 -7.15 7.43
C VAL A 1 16.19 -8.12 6.72
N HIS A 2 15.12 -8.56 7.37
CA HIS A 2 14.09 -9.44 6.81
C HIS A 2 12.81 -8.62 6.62
N ALA A 3 12.11 -8.79 5.50
CA ALA A 3 10.89 -8.06 5.18
C ALA A 3 9.68 -8.99 5.13
N VAL A 4 8.55 -8.51 5.63
CA VAL A 4 7.25 -9.18 5.49
C VAL A 4 6.43 -8.35 4.51
N LEU A 5 5.98 -8.97 3.41
CA LEU A 5 5.22 -8.32 2.36
C LEU A 5 3.78 -8.83 2.38
N VAL A 6 2.86 -7.95 2.75
CA VAL A 6 1.42 -8.23 2.80
C VAL A 6 0.83 -8.00 1.40
N LEU A 7 0.06 -8.97 0.90
CA LEU A 7 -0.44 -8.97 -0.48
C LEU A 7 -1.95 -9.25 -0.51
N ASP A 8 -2.66 -8.62 -1.44
CA ASP A 8 -4.00 -9.07 -1.81
C ASP A 8 -3.92 -10.27 -2.78
N GLN A 9 -5.09 -10.75 -3.22
CA GLN A 9 -5.22 -11.92 -4.10
C GLN A 9 -5.17 -11.58 -5.60
N ALA A 10 -4.54 -10.47 -6.01
CA ALA A 10 -4.34 -10.20 -7.43
C ALA A 10 -3.59 -11.37 -8.10
N GLY A 11 -4.04 -11.80 -9.28
CA GLY A 11 -3.57 -13.04 -9.91
C GLY A 11 -2.06 -13.10 -10.17
N TRP A 12 -1.41 -11.95 -10.35
CA TRP A 12 0.05 -11.89 -10.53
C TRP A 12 0.84 -12.06 -9.22
N HIS A 13 0.25 -11.85 -8.04
CA HIS A 13 0.93 -12.04 -6.75
C HIS A 13 1.23 -13.52 -6.45
N GLY A 14 0.44 -14.44 -7.00
CA GLY A 14 0.61 -15.89 -6.86
C GLY A 14 1.34 -16.56 -8.05
N SER A 15 1.98 -15.78 -8.93
CA SER A 15 2.63 -16.33 -10.12
C SER A 15 3.74 -17.32 -9.75
N ARG A 16 3.75 -18.50 -10.38
CA ARG A 16 4.83 -19.49 -10.22
C ARG A 16 6.18 -19.01 -10.75
N GLN A 17 6.19 -17.95 -11.55
CA GLN A 17 7.41 -17.33 -12.06
C GLN A 17 7.98 -16.27 -11.10
N LEU A 18 7.24 -15.91 -10.03
CA LEU A 18 7.72 -14.99 -9.02
C LEU A 18 8.87 -15.62 -8.25
N ARG A 19 10.03 -14.95 -8.27
CA ARG A 19 11.18 -15.31 -7.45
C ARG A 19 11.19 -14.42 -6.21
N VAL A 20 10.94 -15.03 -5.05
CA VAL A 20 10.95 -14.32 -3.76
C VAL A 20 12.35 -14.41 -3.16
N PRO A 21 13.01 -13.29 -2.81
CA PRO A 21 14.29 -13.30 -2.11
C PRO A 21 14.19 -14.00 -0.75
N ASP A 22 15.28 -14.63 -0.30
CA ASP A 22 15.32 -15.39 0.97
C ASP A 22 14.99 -14.53 2.20
N ASN A 23 15.22 -13.23 2.12
CA ASN A 23 14.93 -12.27 3.19
C ASN A 23 13.55 -11.61 3.08
N VAL A 24 12.63 -12.19 2.31
CA VAL A 24 11.24 -11.71 2.13
C VAL A 24 10.25 -12.85 2.39
N THR A 25 9.31 -12.62 3.30
CA THR A 25 8.15 -13.50 3.51
C THR A 25 6.90 -12.86 2.92
N LEU A 26 6.20 -13.58 2.05
CA LEU A 26 4.90 -13.14 1.52
C LEU A 26 3.77 -13.56 2.47
N VAL A 27 2.85 -12.63 2.75
CA VAL A 27 1.67 -12.86 3.59
C VAL A 27 0.41 -12.53 2.78
N PRO A 28 -0.23 -13.53 2.15
CA PRO A 28 -1.46 -13.32 1.42
C PRO A 28 -2.62 -13.04 2.38
N LEU A 29 -3.39 -11.99 2.10
CA LEU A 29 -4.62 -11.68 2.81
C LEU A 29 -5.76 -12.58 2.33
N PRO A 30 -6.81 -12.80 3.16
CA PRO A 30 -8.04 -13.43 2.70
C PRO A 30 -8.63 -12.72 1.47
N PRO A 31 -9.27 -13.46 0.54
CA PRO A 31 -9.97 -12.85 -0.57
C PRO A 31 -11.01 -11.83 -0.10
N TYR A 32 -11.14 -10.72 -0.84
CA TYR A 32 -12.15 -9.67 -0.59
C TYR A 32 -12.07 -9.01 0.79
N ALA A 33 -10.89 -8.93 1.40
CA ALA A 33 -10.66 -8.27 2.69
C ALA A 33 -9.83 -6.97 2.58
N PRO A 34 -10.29 -5.96 1.83
CA PRO A 34 -9.55 -4.70 1.65
C PRO A 34 -9.36 -3.95 2.97
N GLU A 35 -10.24 -4.14 3.95
CA GLU A 35 -10.12 -3.56 5.28
C GLU A 35 -8.87 -4.03 6.02
N LEU A 36 -8.33 -5.21 5.69
CA LEU A 36 -7.09 -5.73 6.25
C LEU A 36 -5.85 -5.23 5.53
N ASN A 37 -5.97 -4.66 4.33
CA ASN A 37 -4.83 -4.22 3.53
C ASN A 37 -4.42 -2.78 3.89
N PRO A 38 -3.26 -2.54 4.52
CA PRO A 38 -2.87 -1.20 4.98
C PRO A 38 -2.74 -0.17 3.84
N VAL A 39 -2.41 -0.61 2.63
CA VAL A 39 -2.25 0.31 1.49
C VAL A 39 -3.58 0.97 1.11
N GLU A 40 -4.72 0.32 1.36
CA GLU A 40 -6.05 0.88 1.08
C GLU A 40 -6.34 2.11 1.95
N ARG A 41 -5.89 2.11 3.22
CA ARG A 41 -5.96 3.30 4.10
C ARG A 41 -5.10 4.44 3.59
N VAL A 42 -3.94 4.14 3.01
CA VAL A 42 -3.06 5.14 2.41
C VAL A 42 -3.73 5.74 1.17
N TRP A 43 -4.25 4.91 0.27
CA TRP A 43 -4.96 5.38 -0.92
C TRP A 43 -6.19 6.22 -0.59
N LEU A 44 -6.98 5.80 0.38
CA LEU A 44 -8.11 6.58 0.87
C LEU A 44 -7.68 7.97 1.34
N HIS A 45 -6.61 8.04 2.14
CA HIS A 45 -6.07 9.30 2.62
C HIS A 45 -5.58 10.21 1.49
N LEU A 46 -4.82 9.66 0.53
CA LEU A 46 -4.33 10.43 -0.61
C LEU A 46 -5.47 10.96 -1.48
N ARG A 47 -6.49 10.13 -1.72
CA ARG A 47 -7.70 10.50 -2.45
C ARG A 47 -8.41 11.66 -1.76
N GLU A 48 -8.81 11.49 -0.50
CA GLU A 48 -9.59 12.47 0.26
C GLU A 48 -8.89 13.81 0.45
N ARG A 49 -7.56 13.83 0.50
CA ARG A 49 -6.79 15.04 0.82
C ARG A 49 -6.18 15.75 -0.37
N PHE A 50 -5.83 15.03 -1.44
CA PHE A 50 -5.01 15.59 -2.52
C PHE A 50 -5.55 15.34 -3.93
N LEU A 51 -6.31 14.26 -4.15
CA LEU A 51 -6.60 13.78 -5.51
C LEU A 51 -8.09 13.85 -5.90
N SER A 52 -9.01 13.96 -4.95
CA SER A 52 -10.45 14.08 -5.23
C SER A 52 -10.79 15.32 -6.05
N HIS A 53 -11.74 15.17 -6.98
CA HIS A 53 -12.33 16.26 -7.79
C HIS A 53 -11.34 17.08 -8.64
N ARG A 54 -10.26 16.45 -9.12
CA ARG A 54 -9.29 17.09 -10.02
C ARG A 54 -9.49 16.66 -11.47
N LEU A 55 -9.43 17.61 -12.39
CA LEU A 55 -9.29 17.35 -13.82
C LEU A 55 -7.81 17.45 -14.20
N LEU A 56 -7.23 16.34 -14.65
CA LEU A 56 -5.81 16.24 -15.02
C LEU A 56 -5.73 15.89 -16.50
N ASN A 57 -5.16 16.80 -17.29
CA ASN A 57 -5.30 16.78 -18.76
C ASN A 57 -4.22 15.96 -19.47
N SER A 58 -3.36 15.26 -18.73
CA SER A 58 -2.33 14.40 -19.30
C SER A 58 -1.89 13.34 -18.31
N ASN A 59 -1.27 12.27 -18.83
CA ASN A 59 -0.64 11.26 -17.99
C ASN A 59 0.43 11.87 -17.07
N ALA A 60 1.23 12.82 -17.57
CA ALA A 60 2.23 13.52 -16.77
C ALA A 60 1.57 14.28 -15.60
N ALA A 61 0.46 14.98 -15.84
CA ALA A 61 -0.26 15.68 -14.78
C ALA A 61 -0.83 14.73 -13.72
N ILE A 62 -1.24 13.51 -14.11
CA ILE A 62 -1.67 12.45 -13.18
C ILE A 62 -0.50 11.99 -12.32
N VAL A 63 0.61 11.63 -12.95
CA VAL A 63 1.81 11.15 -12.24
C VAL A 63 2.33 12.23 -11.27
N ASP A 64 2.44 13.48 -11.72
CA ASP A 64 2.91 14.60 -10.91
C ASP A 64 2.00 14.83 -9.69
N ALA A 65 0.67 14.79 -9.88
CA ALA A 65 -0.28 14.93 -8.79
C ALA A 65 -0.14 13.80 -7.76
N CYS A 66 0.03 12.55 -8.22
CA CYS A 66 0.27 11.40 -7.36
C CYS A 66 1.59 11.52 -6.59
N CYS A 67 2.68 11.93 -7.25
CA CYS A 67 3.98 12.14 -6.62
C CYS A 67 3.92 13.24 -5.56
N GLN A 68 3.26 14.36 -5.85
CA GLN A 68 3.06 15.44 -4.88
C GLN A 68 2.28 14.97 -3.66
N ALA A 69 1.16 14.25 -3.87
CA ALA A 69 0.36 13.69 -2.79
C ALA A 69 1.16 12.69 -1.94
N TRP A 70 1.94 11.82 -2.57
CA TRP A 70 2.80 10.85 -1.89
C TRP A 70 3.88 11.53 -1.05
N ASN A 71 4.60 12.50 -1.63
CA ASN A 71 5.69 13.20 -0.95
C ASN A 71 5.20 14.14 0.15
N ALA A 72 3.92 14.51 0.18
CA ALA A 72 3.30 15.23 1.28
C ALA A 72 2.99 14.33 2.49
N LEU A 73 3.07 13.00 2.35
CA LEU A 73 2.79 12.06 3.43
C LEU A 73 3.99 11.97 4.38
N THR A 74 3.78 12.27 5.67
CA THR A 74 4.85 12.13 6.67
C THR A 74 4.98 10.68 7.15
N PRO A 75 6.16 10.27 7.66
CA PRO A 75 6.35 8.95 8.27
C PRO A 75 5.36 8.65 9.41
N GLU A 76 5.08 9.64 10.26
CA GLU A 76 4.13 9.50 11.39
C GLU A 76 2.72 9.28 10.87
N ARG A 77 2.35 9.99 9.79
CA ARG A 77 1.04 9.80 9.17
C ARG A 77 0.93 8.43 8.53
N LEU A 78 1.93 8.00 7.77
CA LEU A 78 1.98 6.67 7.18
C LEU A 78 1.83 5.60 8.26
N GLN A 79 2.62 5.70 9.34
CA GLN A 79 2.53 4.77 10.46
C GLN A 79 1.14 4.78 11.11
N SER A 80 0.53 5.95 11.34
CA SER A 80 -0.81 6.03 11.92
C SER A 80 -1.89 5.37 11.05
N LEU A 81 -1.70 5.35 9.74
CA LEU A 81 -2.63 4.75 8.78
C LEU A 81 -2.43 3.24 8.67
N THR A 82 -1.20 2.74 8.79
CA THR A 82 -0.84 1.36 8.47
C THR A 82 -0.53 0.48 9.68
N ASN A 83 -0.40 1.04 10.88
CA ASN A 83 0.00 0.31 12.08
C ASN A 83 -1.17 -0.45 12.76
N TYR A 84 -1.69 -1.45 12.04
CA TYR A 84 -2.82 -2.28 12.44
C TYR A 84 -2.47 -3.19 13.63
N PRO A 85 -3.44 -3.52 14.51
CA PRO A 85 -3.18 -4.38 15.67
C PRO A 85 -2.61 -5.76 15.32
N TRP A 86 -3.04 -6.36 14.20
CA TRP A 86 -2.57 -7.68 13.79
C TRP A 86 -1.12 -7.64 13.26
N ILE A 87 -0.67 -6.51 12.69
CA ILE A 87 0.72 -6.32 12.25
C ILE A 87 1.65 -6.24 13.47
N ARG A 88 1.25 -5.51 14.51
CA ARG A 88 2.05 -5.32 15.73
C ARG A 88 2.40 -6.64 16.42
N LYS A 89 1.51 -7.63 16.37
CA LYS A 89 1.72 -8.96 16.99
C LYS A 89 2.85 -9.75 16.33
N VAL A 90 3.30 -9.39 15.13
CA VAL A 90 4.37 -10.06 14.38
C VAL A 90 5.75 -9.42 14.62
N THR A 91 5.78 -8.20 15.15
CA THR A 91 7.00 -7.42 15.41
C THR A 91 7.49 -7.45 16.86
N SER A 92 6.83 -8.23 17.73
CA SER A 92 7.17 -8.38 19.16
C SER A 92 7.99 -9.63 19.44
#